data_AF-A0A838GJC1-F1
#
_entry.id   AF-A0A838GJC1-F1
#
_cell.length_a   1.000
_cell.length_b   1.000
_cell.length_c   1.000
_cell.angle_alpha   90.00
_cell.angle_beta   90.00
_cell.angle_gamma   90.00
#
_symmetry.space_group_name_H-M   'P 1'
#
loop_
_entity.id
_entity.type
_entity.pdbx_description
1 polymer ?
#
loop_
_entity_poly.entity_id
_entity_poly.type
_entity_poly.pdbx_seq_one_letter_code
_entity_poly.pdbx_strand_id
1 'polypeptide(L)' 'MTDRPAPPGPARPDLTIIETRVYRGPNVWSYNPAIHLVVDLGSLEDYPTNTLPGFTDTLL' A
#
# COMPACT_ATOMS: atom_id res chain seq x y z
N MET A 1 20.74 -6.97 -11.07
CA MET A 1 19.64 -7.32 -10.14
C MET A 1 19.89 -6.51 -8.90
N THR A 2 19.08 -5.47 -8.68
CA THR A 2 19.32 -4.42 -7.69
C THR A 2 19.36 -5.02 -6.29
N ASP A 3 20.48 -4.82 -5.59
CA ASP A 3 20.63 -5.04 -4.16
C ASP A 3 19.60 -4.16 -3.45
N ARG A 4 18.52 -4.76 -2.95
CA ARG A 4 17.48 -4.03 -2.21
C ARG A 4 17.75 -4.23 -0.73
N PRO A 5 17.84 -3.15 0.05
CA PRO A 5 18.16 -3.26 1.47
C PRO A 5 17.11 -4.14 2.16
N ALA A 6 17.58 -5.05 3.01
CA ALA A 6 16.72 -5.81 3.90
C ALA A 6 16.03 -4.84 4.87
N PRO A 7 14.78 -5.12 5.27
CA PRO A 7 14.08 -4.24 6.19
C PRO A 7 14.89 -4.05 7.49
N PRO A 8 14.94 -2.83 8.04
CA PRO A 8 15.81 -2.49 9.16
C PRO A 8 15.37 -3.11 10.51
N GLY A 9 14.26 -3.83 10.55
CA GLY A 9 13.71 -4.42 11.76
C GLY A 9 12.32 -5.03 11.54
N PRO A 10 11.49 -5.16 12.59
CA PRO A 10 10.08 -5.49 12.43
C PRO A 10 9.28 -4.29 11.92
N ALA A 11 8.23 -4.55 11.14
CA ALA A 11 7.31 -3.54 10.66
C ALA A 11 6.66 -2.79 11.83
N ARG A 12 6.49 -1.47 11.68
CA ARG A 12 5.87 -0.60 12.69
C ARG A 12 4.58 0.01 12.15
N PRO A 13 3.60 0.30 13.02
CA PRO A 13 2.32 0.89 12.61
C PRO A 13 2.44 2.41 12.42
N ASP A 14 3.33 2.84 11.52
CA ASP A 14 3.63 4.26 11.28
C ASP A 14 2.71 4.92 10.23
N LEU A 15 1.76 4.14 9.71
CA LEU A 15 0.90 4.50 8.58
C LEU A 15 -0.01 5.69 8.94
N THR A 16 -0.04 6.70 8.08
CA THR A 16 -0.75 7.95 8.34
C THR A 16 -1.68 8.32 7.18
N ILE A 17 -2.89 8.77 7.49
CA ILE A 17 -3.82 9.31 6.49
C ILE A 17 -3.48 10.78 6.26
N ILE A 18 -2.98 11.10 5.06
CA ILE A 18 -2.67 12.47 4.66
C ILE A 18 -3.95 13.18 4.21
N GLU A 19 -4.82 12.47 3.49
CA GLU A 19 -6.04 13.06 2.95
C GLU A 19 -7.19 12.06 2.88
N THR A 20 -8.41 12.57 3.14
CA THR A 20 -9.67 11.84 3.02
C THR A 20 -10.62 12.58 2.11
N ARG A 21 -11.11 11.91 1.06
CA ARG A 21 -12.19 12.41 0.19
C ARG A 21 -13.32 11.40 0.09
N VAL A 22 -14.56 11.88 0.16
CA VAL A 22 -15.76 11.05 0.01
C VAL A 22 -16.39 11.29 -1.35
N TYR A 23 -16.42 10.24 -2.18
CA TYR A 23 -17.13 10.23 -3.46
C TYR A 23 -18.51 9.63 -3.26
N ARG A 24 -19.56 10.44 -3.43
CA ARG A 24 -20.96 10.05 -3.18
C ARG A 24 -21.66 9.40 -4.38
N GLY A 25 -21.00 9.33 -5.53
CA GLY A 25 -21.52 8.73 -6.76
C GLY A 25 -20.38 8.17 -7.63
N PRO A 26 -20.70 7.78 -8.89
CA PRO A 26 -19.70 7.29 -9.83
C PRO A 26 -18.51 8.23 -9.95
N ASN A 27 -17.32 7.67 -9.94
CA ASN A 27 -16.04 8.39 -10.00
C ASN A 27 -15.03 7.58 -10.82
N VAL A 28 -13.83 8.13 -11.02
CA VAL A 28 -12.81 7.55 -11.92
C VAL A 28 -12.35 6.16 -11.46
N TRP A 29 -12.50 5.85 -10.17
CA TRP A 29 -12.01 4.60 -9.55
C TRP A 29 -13.12 3.57 -9.34
N SER A 30 -14.38 4.00 -9.26
CA SER A 30 -15.52 3.13 -8.96
C SER A 30 -16.84 3.74 -9.42
N TYR A 31 -17.75 2.90 -9.94
CA TYR A 31 -19.13 3.30 -10.22
C TYR A 31 -19.97 3.49 -8.96
N ASN A 32 -19.57 2.88 -7.84
CA ASN A 32 -20.25 3.01 -6.55
C ASN A 32 -19.63 4.13 -5.70
N PRO A 33 -20.34 4.63 -4.68
CA PRO A 33 -19.76 5.52 -3.68
C PRO A 33 -18.49 4.92 -3.07
N ALA A 34 -17.48 5.77 -2.84
CA ALA A 34 -16.16 5.33 -2.36
C ALA A 34 -15.51 6.40 -1.46
N ILE A 35 -14.59 5.96 -0.62
CA ILE A 35 -13.71 6.86 0.15
C ILE A 35 -12.31 6.72 -0.44
N HIS A 36 -11.76 7.83 -0.92
CA HIS A 36 -10.38 7.90 -1.39
C HIS A 36 -9.51 8.42 -0.25
N LEU A 37 -8.56 7.57 0.15
CA LEU A 37 -7.56 7.87 1.16
C LEU A 37 -6.19 8.03 0.48
N VAL A 38 -5.51 9.14 0.74
CA VAL A 38 -4.08 9.25 0.46
C VAL A 38 -3.34 8.90 1.73
N VAL A 39 -2.44 7.92 1.64
CA VAL A 39 -1.79 7.28 2.79
C VAL A 39 -0.28 7.43 2.65
N ASP A 40 0.36 7.83 3.76
CA ASP A 40 1.80 7.68 3.96
C ASP A 40 2.07 6.32 4.60
N LEU A 41 2.88 5.49 3.96
CA LEU A 41 3.24 4.16 4.45
C LEU A 41 4.31 4.19 5.54
N GLY A 42 5.07 5.28 5.66
CA GLY A 42 6.14 5.41 6.64
C GLY A 42 7.19 4.30 6.50
N SER A 43 7.49 3.60 7.60
CA SER A 43 8.48 2.52 7.59
C SER A 43 8.11 1.30 6.73
N LEU A 44 6.85 1.17 6.29
CA LEU A 44 6.41 0.06 5.46
C LEU A 44 6.97 0.10 4.03
N GLU A 45 7.50 1.24 3.57
CA GLU A 45 8.19 1.36 2.27
C GLU A 45 9.39 0.40 2.15
N ASP A 46 10.03 0.06 3.28
CA ASP A 46 11.16 -0.87 3.33
C ASP A 46 10.74 -2.36 3.25
N TYR A 47 9.43 -2.66 3.21
CA TYR A 47 8.88 -4.02 3.25
C TYR A 47 8.10 -4.33 1.96
N PRO A 48 8.78 -4.55 0.83
CA PRO A 48 8.11 -4.70 -0.45
C PRO A 48 7.38 -6.05 -0.56
N THR A 49 6.15 -6.05 -1.10
CA THR A 49 5.31 -7.26 -1.16
C THR A 49 5.90 -8.37 -2.03
N ASN A 50 6.73 -8.06 -3.02
CA ASN A 50 7.32 -9.05 -3.91
C ASN A 50 8.36 -9.97 -3.23
N THR A 51 8.82 -9.66 -2.02
CA THR A 51 9.69 -10.54 -1.23
C THR A 51 8.90 -11.51 -0.37
N LEU A 52 7.56 -11.42 -0.35
CA LEU A 52 6.71 -12.36 0.37
C LEU A 52 6.80 -13.75 -0.30
N PRO A 53 7.05 -14.82 0.48
CA PRO A 53 7.13 -16.18 -0.07
C PRO A 53 5.84 -16.55 -0.82
N GLY A 54 5.98 -17.02 -2.06
CA GLY A 54 4.87 -17.47 -2.91
C GLY A 54 3.93 -16.38 -3.43
N PHE A 55 4.20 -15.10 -3.14
CA PHE A 55 3.30 -14.00 -3.55
C PHE A 55 3.17 -13.88 -5.07
N THR A 56 4.30 -13.84 -5.78
CA THR A 56 4.29 -13.72 -7.25
C THR A 56 3.69 -14.97 -7.90
N ASP A 57 4.03 -16.16 -7.40
CA ASP A 57 3.55 -17.43 -7.96
C ASP A 57 2.03 -17.59 -7.87
N THR A 58 1.40 -16.97 -6.86
CA THR A 58 -0.07 -17.04 -6.65
C THR A 58 -0.83 -16.00 -7.48
N LEU A 59 -0.15 -15.01 -8.06
CA LEU A 59 -0.76 -13.98 -8.90
C LEU A 59 -0.81 -14.35 -10.40
N LEU A 60 -0.07 -15.39 -10.80
CA LEU A 60 -0.01 -15.92 -12.17
C LEU A 60 -1.08 -17.00 -12.40
#